data_AF-A0A6H0CY48-F1
#
_entry.id   AF-A0A6H0CY48-F1
#
_cell.length_a   1.000
_cell.length_b   1.000
_cell.length_c   1.000
_cell.angle_alpha   90.00
_cell.angle_beta   90.00
_cell.angle_gamma   90.00
#
_symmetry.space_group_name_H-M   'P 1'
#
loop_
_entity.id
_entity.type
_entity.pdbx_description
1 polymer ?
#
loop_
_entity_poly.entity_id
_entity_poly.type
_entity_poly.pdbx_seq_one_letter_code
_entity_poly.pdbx_strand_id
1 'polypeptide(L)'
;MRSIATRAGVVAATAVLALTGLGAATASAATTADAPIAADATYASLAGEWQGSGTAGSNPVQPHFFFYGNGTLKMIPEDNAYLATGTWKQSGSSFTFHLEHPIYDSTGAVVSYIKADQTGTINGDTWTSTGTSGRYDTQGNLLETFTVTLKANRV
;
A
#
# COMPACT_ATOMS: atom_id res chain seq x y z
N MET A 1 59.23 28.52 -0.92
CA MET A 1 59.52 28.47 0.54
C MET A 1 58.68 27.36 1.17
N ARG A 2 59.28 26.56 2.08
CA ARG A 2 58.65 25.72 3.14
C ARG A 2 57.53 24.75 2.69
N SER A 3 57.76 23.44 2.51
CA SER A 3 58.02 22.37 3.53
C SER A 3 56.80 22.16 4.46
N ILE A 4 56.31 20.96 4.84
CA ILE A 4 56.87 19.65 5.28
C ILE A 4 55.72 18.61 5.05
N ALA A 5 55.79 17.43 4.42
CA ALA A 5 56.63 16.21 4.49
C ALA A 5 56.24 15.13 5.56
N THR A 6 56.28 13.86 5.12
CA THR A 6 56.14 12.57 5.89
C THR A 6 54.79 12.30 6.59
N ARG A 7 54.31 11.06 6.87
CA ARG A 7 54.80 9.64 6.72
C ARG A 7 53.73 8.83 5.93
N ALA A 8 53.95 7.72 5.21
CA ALA A 8 54.86 6.55 5.23
C ALA A 8 54.34 5.34 6.05
N GLY A 9 54.18 4.19 5.38
CA GLY A 9 53.62 2.95 5.95
C GLY A 9 53.57 1.78 4.95
N VAL A 10 54.72 1.43 4.34
CA VAL A 10 54.87 0.22 3.50
C VAL A 10 55.40 -0.92 4.35
N VAL A 11 54.80 -2.10 4.23
CA VAL A 11 55.48 -3.38 4.50
C VAL A 11 55.26 -4.28 3.30
N ALA A 12 56.35 -4.63 2.63
CA ALA A 12 56.35 -5.60 1.54
C ALA A 12 56.79 -6.98 2.08
N ALA A 13 56.24 -8.04 1.49
CA ALA A 13 56.79 -9.38 1.60
C ALA A 13 56.54 -10.15 0.29
N THR A 14 57.51 -10.12 -0.61
CA THR A 14 57.56 -11.02 -1.77
C THR A 14 58.17 -12.36 -1.35
N ALA A 15 57.47 -13.46 -1.60
CA ALA A 15 58.06 -14.80 -1.65
C ALA A 15 57.51 -15.53 -2.87
N VAL A 16 58.41 -15.98 -3.75
CA VAL A 16 58.09 -16.81 -4.92
C VAL A 16 58.21 -18.27 -4.52
N LEU A 17 57.23 -19.09 -4.87
CA LEU A 17 57.38 -20.54 -5.01
C LEU A 17 56.47 -21.03 -6.15
N ALA A 18 57.00 -21.89 -6.99
CA ALA A 18 56.32 -22.44 -8.16
C ALA A 18 56.01 -23.94 -7.96
N LEU A 19 55.39 -24.51 -9.00
CA LEU A 19 55.14 -25.93 -9.30
C LEU A 19 53.81 -26.58 -8.84
N THR A 20 53.15 -27.10 -9.88
CA THR A 20 52.36 -28.35 -9.95
C THR A 20 51.10 -28.52 -9.11
N GLY A 21 49.97 -28.57 -9.83
CA GLY A 21 49.13 -29.77 -9.79
C GLY A 21 47.69 -29.61 -9.33
N LEU A 22 46.81 -30.28 -10.07
CA LEU A 22 45.47 -30.75 -9.69
C LEU A 22 44.40 -29.69 -9.35
N GLY A 23 43.38 -29.64 -10.22
CA GLY A 23 41.99 -29.62 -9.75
C GLY A 23 41.47 -28.34 -9.12
N ALA A 24 41.45 -27.25 -9.89
CA ALA A 24 40.54 -26.14 -9.60
C ALA A 24 39.09 -26.60 -9.80
N ALA A 25 38.50 -27.18 -8.75
CA ALA A 25 37.06 -27.42 -8.70
C ALA A 25 36.35 -26.06 -8.76
N THR A 26 35.75 -25.75 -9.91
CA THR A 26 34.85 -24.60 -10.03
C THR A 26 33.62 -24.89 -9.18
N ALA A 27 33.65 -24.44 -7.93
CA ALA A 27 32.46 -24.35 -7.11
C ALA A 27 31.52 -23.36 -7.79
N SER A 28 30.61 -23.89 -8.61
CA SER A 28 29.53 -23.13 -9.20
C SER A 28 28.73 -22.54 -8.06
N ALA A 29 28.93 -21.25 -7.80
CA ALA A 29 28.08 -20.50 -6.90
C ALA A 29 26.66 -20.67 -7.43
N ALA A 30 25.84 -21.42 -6.71
CA ALA A 30 24.41 -21.47 -6.96
C ALA A 30 23.90 -20.06 -6.65
N THR A 31 23.90 -19.21 -7.67
CA THR A 31 22.92 -18.15 -7.75
C THR A 31 21.59 -18.87 -7.64
N THR A 32 20.98 -18.76 -6.45
CA THR A 32 19.53 -18.85 -6.33
C THR A 32 19.01 -17.78 -7.27
N ALA A 33 18.75 -18.18 -8.52
CA ALA A 33 17.98 -17.39 -9.43
C ALA A 33 16.69 -17.14 -8.67
N ASP A 34 16.45 -15.88 -8.33
CA ASP A 34 15.19 -15.42 -7.79
C ASP A 34 14.15 -15.90 -8.81
N ALA A 35 13.45 -16.98 -8.47
CA ALA A 35 12.49 -17.57 -9.38
C ALA A 35 11.50 -16.45 -9.63
N PRO A 36 11.26 -16.03 -10.89
CA PRO A 36 10.37 -14.93 -11.16
C PRO A 36 9.05 -15.29 -10.48
N ILE A 37 8.70 -14.55 -9.43
CA ILE A 37 7.48 -14.80 -8.66
C ILE A 37 6.40 -14.69 -9.71
N ALA A 38 5.83 -15.84 -10.08
CA ALA A 38 4.81 -15.89 -11.10
C ALA A 38 3.74 -14.93 -10.60
N ALA A 39 3.52 -13.85 -11.35
CA ALA A 39 2.51 -12.86 -11.03
C ALA A 39 1.16 -13.55 -11.26
N ASP A 40 0.76 -14.33 -10.28
CA ASP A 40 -0.49 -15.06 -10.29
C ASP A 40 -1.57 -14.00 -10.21
N ALA A 41 -2.16 -13.71 -11.37
CA ALA A 41 -3.05 -12.58 -11.59
C ALA A 41 -4.45 -12.87 -11.01
N THR A 42 -4.49 -13.36 -9.77
CA THR A 42 -5.62 -13.18 -8.88
C THR A 42 -5.68 -11.70 -8.51
N TYR A 43 -6.26 -10.91 -9.43
CA TYR A 43 -6.96 -9.69 -9.05
C TYR A 43 -8.07 -10.12 -8.10
N ALA A 44 -7.73 -10.00 -6.83
CA ALA A 44 -8.19 -10.92 -5.81
C ALA A 44 -9.67 -10.71 -5.48
N SER A 45 -10.26 -11.61 -4.69
CA SER A 45 -11.71 -11.75 -4.52
C SER A 45 -12.47 -10.46 -4.16
N LEU A 46 -11.80 -9.43 -3.64
CA LEU A 46 -12.37 -8.11 -3.36
C LEU A 46 -12.71 -7.31 -4.64
N ALA A 47 -12.11 -7.62 -5.79
CA ALA A 47 -12.45 -6.97 -7.05
C ALA A 47 -13.95 -7.16 -7.39
N GLY A 48 -14.58 -6.10 -7.91
CA GLY A 48 -16.01 -6.06 -8.23
C GLY A 48 -16.78 -4.95 -7.50
N GLU A 49 -18.10 -5.11 -7.49
CA GLU A 49 -19.09 -4.15 -7.02
C GLU A 49 -19.71 -4.62 -5.69
N TRP A 50 -19.89 -3.70 -4.73
CA TRP A 50 -20.22 -4.04 -3.34
C TRP A 50 -21.11 -3.00 -2.67
N GLN A 51 -22.29 -3.41 -2.22
CA GLN A 51 -23.13 -2.56 -1.37
C GLN A 51 -22.67 -2.66 0.09
N GLY A 52 -22.12 -1.57 0.59
CA GLY A 52 -21.67 -1.41 1.97
C GLY A 52 -22.76 -0.91 2.92
N SER A 53 -22.56 -1.18 4.21
CA SER A 53 -23.29 -0.64 5.33
C SER A 53 -22.38 -0.60 6.57
N GLY A 54 -22.59 0.36 7.48
CA GLY A 54 -21.75 0.48 8.66
C GLY A 54 -21.93 1.80 9.40
N THR A 55 -20.87 2.24 10.08
CA THR A 55 -20.84 3.51 10.83
C THR A 55 -19.56 4.30 10.57
N ALA A 56 -19.70 5.62 10.50
CA ALA A 56 -18.62 6.60 10.54
C ALA A 56 -18.78 7.45 11.81
N GLY A 57 -17.93 7.19 12.81
CA GLY A 57 -18.20 7.65 14.18
C GLY A 57 -19.53 7.08 14.69
N SER A 58 -20.44 7.95 15.11
CA SER A 58 -21.82 7.59 15.51
C SER A 58 -22.82 7.52 14.36
N ASN A 59 -22.44 7.96 13.15
CA ASN A 59 -23.38 8.13 12.05
C ASN A 59 -23.47 6.84 11.22
N PRO A 60 -24.67 6.32 10.91
CA PRO A 60 -24.82 5.21 9.96
C PRO A 60 -24.39 5.66 8.56
N VAL A 61 -23.86 4.73 7.75
CA VAL A 61 -23.49 4.98 6.35
C VAL A 61 -23.75 3.74 5.47
N GLN A 62 -24.17 3.94 4.22
CA GLN A 62 -24.42 2.89 3.22
C GLN A 62 -23.71 3.16 1.87
N PRO A 63 -22.37 3.25 1.85
CA PRO A 63 -21.60 3.51 0.64
C PRO A 63 -21.62 2.33 -0.36
N HIS A 64 -21.55 2.66 -1.65
CA HIS A 64 -21.39 1.72 -2.74
C HIS A 64 -19.92 1.72 -3.23
N PHE A 65 -19.24 0.57 -3.21
CA PHE A 65 -17.82 0.45 -3.58
C PHE A 65 -17.60 -0.30 -4.91
N PHE A 66 -16.61 0.17 -5.67
CA PHE A 66 -16.11 -0.46 -6.90
C PHE A 66 -14.60 -0.67 -6.78
N PHE A 67 -14.19 -1.93 -6.53
CA PHE A 67 -12.79 -2.33 -6.45
C PHE A 67 -12.33 -2.81 -7.83
N TYR A 68 -11.51 -2.02 -8.52
CA TYR A 68 -11.00 -2.36 -9.85
C TYR A 68 -9.71 -3.18 -9.75
N GLY A 69 -9.56 -4.18 -10.62
CA GLY A 69 -8.40 -5.09 -10.61
C GLY A 69 -7.04 -4.37 -10.62
N ASN A 70 -6.93 -3.21 -11.29
CA ASN A 70 -5.72 -2.38 -11.30
C ASN A 70 -5.29 -1.77 -9.94
N GLY A 71 -5.92 -2.17 -8.82
CA GLY A 71 -5.64 -1.65 -7.48
C GLY A 71 -6.25 -0.29 -7.18
N THR A 72 -7.14 0.22 -8.05
CA THR A 72 -7.88 1.47 -7.81
C THR A 72 -9.28 1.20 -7.24
N LEU A 73 -9.78 2.14 -6.46
CA LEU A 73 -11.07 2.07 -5.75
C LEU A 73 -11.89 3.32 -6.06
N LYS A 74 -13.20 3.13 -6.24
CA LYS A 74 -14.21 4.19 -6.18
C LYS A 74 -15.23 3.89 -5.10
N MET A 75 -15.72 4.93 -4.44
CA MET A 75 -16.84 4.85 -3.50
C MET A 75 -17.83 5.97 -3.78
N ILE A 76 -19.10 5.62 -3.89
CA ILE A 76 -20.22 6.56 -3.93
C ILE A 76 -20.90 6.51 -2.55
N PRO A 77 -20.93 7.61 -1.78
CA PRO A 77 -21.67 7.68 -0.52
C PRO A 77 -23.19 7.65 -0.75
N GLU A 78 -23.95 7.33 0.30
CA GLU A 78 -25.40 7.07 0.27
C GLU A 78 -26.26 8.26 -0.20
N ASP A 79 -25.81 9.48 0.06
CA ASP A 79 -26.42 10.74 -0.36
C ASP A 79 -26.11 11.09 -1.82
N ASN A 80 -25.32 10.27 -2.51
CA ASN A 80 -24.70 10.57 -3.80
C ASN A 80 -23.90 11.89 -3.77
N ALA A 81 -23.38 12.28 -2.60
CA ALA A 81 -22.28 13.23 -2.55
C ALA A 81 -21.11 12.71 -3.38
N TYR A 82 -20.23 13.64 -3.72
CA TYR A 82 -19.25 13.50 -4.78
C TYR A 82 -18.37 12.24 -4.64
N LEU A 83 -18.01 11.68 -5.80
CA LEU A 83 -17.23 10.45 -5.90
C LEU A 83 -15.95 10.51 -5.07
N ALA A 84 -15.80 9.59 -4.13
CA ALA A 84 -14.55 9.35 -3.45
C ALA A 84 -13.70 8.33 -4.24
N THR A 85 -12.38 8.53 -4.24
CA THR A 85 -11.44 7.70 -5.02
C THR A 85 -10.27 7.24 -4.17
N GLY A 86 -9.67 6.11 -4.52
CA GLY A 86 -8.72 5.46 -3.64
C GLY A 86 -7.87 4.38 -4.31
N THR A 87 -7.09 3.69 -3.48
CA THR A 87 -6.31 2.52 -3.87
C THR A 87 -6.49 1.39 -2.86
N TRP A 88 -6.31 0.15 -3.31
CA TRP A 88 -6.48 -1.04 -2.47
C TRP A 88 -5.43 -2.10 -2.78
N LYS A 89 -5.20 -2.99 -1.81
CA LYS A 89 -4.35 -4.18 -1.94
C LYS A 89 -4.98 -5.33 -1.16
N GLN A 90 -4.84 -6.55 -1.67
CA GLN A 90 -5.29 -7.77 -1.00
C GLN A 90 -4.14 -8.78 -0.92
N SER A 91 -4.10 -9.55 0.17
CA SER A 91 -3.18 -10.66 0.41
C SER A 91 -3.95 -11.79 1.10
N GLY A 92 -4.19 -12.88 0.37
CA GLY A 92 -5.12 -13.93 0.81
C GLY A 92 -6.53 -13.39 1.00
N SER A 93 -7.13 -13.61 2.17
CA SER A 93 -8.43 -13.05 2.56
C SER A 93 -8.35 -11.66 3.21
N SER A 94 -7.15 -11.14 3.50
CA SER A 94 -6.97 -9.82 4.13
C SER A 94 -6.75 -8.74 3.08
N PHE A 95 -7.29 -7.54 3.30
CA PHE A 95 -7.06 -6.39 2.42
C PHE A 95 -6.88 -5.09 3.20
N THR A 96 -6.31 -4.11 2.51
CA THR A 96 -6.33 -2.71 2.91
C THR A 96 -6.82 -1.83 1.78
N PHE A 97 -7.46 -0.71 2.12
CA PHE A 97 -7.70 0.36 1.17
C PHE A 97 -7.50 1.74 1.80
N HIS A 98 -7.06 2.67 0.96
CA HIS A 98 -7.00 4.09 1.23
C HIS A 98 -8.02 4.81 0.34
N LEU A 99 -8.77 5.76 0.89
CA LEU A 99 -9.83 6.49 0.20
C LEU A 99 -9.76 7.98 0.53
N GLU A 100 -9.90 8.84 -0.48
CA GLU A 100 -10.06 10.28 -0.33
C GLU A 100 -11.41 10.72 -0.91
N HIS A 101 -12.21 11.39 -0.08
CA HIS A 101 -13.52 11.94 -0.39
C HIS A 101 -13.49 13.48 -0.23
N PRO A 102 -13.47 14.25 -1.32
CA PRO A 102 -13.62 15.70 -1.25
C PRO A 102 -15.05 16.07 -0.85
N ILE A 103 -15.19 16.95 0.15
CA ILE A 103 -16.45 17.48 0.65
C ILE A 103 -16.64 18.89 0.09
N TYR A 104 -17.80 19.13 -0.49
CA TYR A 104 -18.13 20.35 -1.22
C TYR A 104 -19.16 21.20 -0.48
N ASP A 105 -19.14 22.51 -0.71
CA ASP A 105 -20.22 23.41 -0.33
C ASP A 105 -21.31 23.50 -1.41
N SER A 106 -22.35 24.30 -1.15
CA SER A 106 -23.47 24.54 -2.07
C SER A 106 -23.08 25.28 -3.36
N THR A 107 -21.86 25.79 -3.48
CA THR A 107 -21.32 26.41 -4.70
C THR A 107 -20.51 25.43 -5.56
N GLY A 108 -20.24 24.22 -5.04
CA GLY A 108 -19.37 23.24 -5.68
C GLY A 108 -17.88 23.49 -5.44
N ALA A 109 -17.51 24.30 -4.44
CA ALA A 109 -16.14 24.44 -4.00
C ALA A 109 -15.79 23.36 -2.96
N VAL A 110 -14.59 22.78 -3.03
CA VAL A 110 -14.11 21.83 -2.00
C VAL A 110 -13.76 22.62 -0.74
N VAL A 111 -14.34 22.21 0.40
CA VAL A 111 -14.15 22.87 1.71
C VAL A 111 -13.45 21.98 2.74
N SER A 112 -13.44 20.66 2.54
CA SER A 112 -12.66 19.73 3.37
C SER A 112 -12.47 18.40 2.63
N TYR A 113 -11.55 17.56 3.11
CA TYR A 113 -11.34 16.20 2.61
C TYR A 113 -11.54 15.20 3.75
N ILE A 114 -12.26 14.11 3.51
CA ILE A 114 -12.18 12.92 4.36
C ILE A 114 -11.14 11.99 3.76
N LYS A 115 -10.17 11.56 4.55
CA LYS A 115 -9.21 10.51 4.18
C LYS A 115 -9.42 9.32 5.10
N ALA A 116 -9.52 8.13 4.53
CA ALA A 116 -9.87 6.91 5.24
C ALA A 116 -8.85 5.82 4.94
N ASP A 117 -8.22 5.28 6.00
CA ASP A 117 -7.40 4.08 5.93
C ASP A 117 -8.15 2.93 6.59
N GLN A 118 -8.35 1.84 5.84
CA GLN A 118 -9.17 0.71 6.24
C GLN A 118 -8.39 -0.60 6.09
N THR A 119 -8.55 -1.49 7.07
CA THR A 119 -8.09 -2.87 7.02
C THR A 119 -9.30 -3.79 7.17
N GLY A 120 -9.39 -4.83 6.34
CA GLY A 120 -10.52 -5.73 6.35
C GLY A 120 -10.20 -7.15 5.91
N THR A 121 -11.23 -7.98 5.96
CA THR A 121 -11.20 -9.37 5.54
C THR A 121 -12.41 -9.68 4.66
N ILE A 122 -12.18 -10.48 3.61
CA ILE A 122 -13.19 -10.95 2.67
C ILE A 122 -13.41 -12.47 2.83
N ASN A 123 -14.67 -12.87 2.83
CA ASN A 123 -15.11 -14.25 2.85
C ASN A 123 -16.25 -14.44 1.83
N GLY A 124 -15.92 -15.02 0.69
CA GLY A 124 -16.83 -15.17 -0.46
C GLY A 124 -17.37 -13.82 -0.93
N ASP A 125 -18.69 -13.68 -0.90
CA ASP A 125 -19.44 -12.49 -1.34
C ASP A 125 -19.76 -11.53 -0.18
N THR A 126 -19.00 -11.60 0.91
CA THR A 126 -19.08 -10.65 2.03
C THR A 126 -17.69 -10.20 2.47
N TRP A 127 -17.57 -8.95 2.89
CA TRP A 127 -16.38 -8.47 3.59
C TRP A 127 -16.71 -7.57 4.77
N THR A 128 -15.78 -7.46 5.71
CA THR A 128 -15.82 -6.52 6.83
C THR A 128 -14.52 -5.76 6.95
N SER A 129 -14.56 -4.46 7.24
CA SER A 129 -13.38 -3.64 7.51
C SER A 129 -13.58 -2.74 8.73
N THR A 130 -12.47 -2.34 9.33
CA THR A 130 -12.43 -1.22 10.28
C THR A 130 -11.15 -0.41 10.09
N GLY A 131 -11.15 0.81 10.59
CA GLY A 131 -10.02 1.71 10.46
C GLY A 131 -10.35 3.14 10.87
N THR A 132 -9.36 4.02 10.72
CA THR A 132 -9.46 5.42 11.14
C THR A 132 -9.63 6.29 9.91
N SER A 133 -10.56 7.23 9.99
CA SER A 133 -10.68 8.32 9.04
C SER A 133 -10.35 9.65 9.73
N GLY A 134 -9.79 10.58 8.96
CA GLY A 134 -9.57 11.95 9.36
C GLY A 134 -10.30 12.90 8.42
N ARG A 135 -10.88 13.97 8.96
CA ARG A 135 -11.33 15.12 8.15
C ARG A 135 -10.25 16.19 8.19
N TYR A 136 -9.93 16.74 7.03
CA TYR A 136 -8.88 17.73 6.83
C TYR A 136 -9.44 18.98 6.17
N ASP A 137 -8.89 20.15 6.49
CA ASP A 137 -9.17 21.37 5.73
C ASP A 137 -8.49 21.34 4.34
N THR A 138 -8.69 22.39 3.56
CA THR A 138 -8.09 22.54 2.22
C THR A 138 -6.59 22.85 2.25
N GLN A 139 -6.00 23.08 3.43
CA GLN A 139 -4.57 23.24 3.64
C GLN A 139 -3.90 21.92 4.08
N GLY A 140 -4.69 20.89 4.37
CA GLY A 140 -4.22 19.58 4.84
C GLY A 140 -4.07 19.47 6.36
N ASN A 141 -4.55 20.43 7.14
CA ASN A 141 -4.57 20.31 8.60
C ASN A 141 -5.70 19.37 9.03
N LEU A 142 -5.42 18.50 10.02
CA LEU A 142 -6.40 17.60 10.60
C LEU A 142 -7.39 18.37 11.49
N LEU A 143 -8.68 18.23 11.21
CA LEU A 143 -9.78 18.85 11.96
C LEU A 143 -10.36 17.89 13.01
N GLU A 144 -10.60 16.64 12.63
CA GLU A 144 -11.19 15.59 13.48
C GLU A 144 -10.79 14.20 12.99
N THR A 145 -10.83 13.21 13.88
CA THR A 145 -10.70 11.78 13.54
C THR A 145 -11.89 10.99 14.05
N PHE A 146 -12.26 9.94 13.31
CA PHE A 146 -13.35 9.05 13.67
C PHE A 146 -13.06 7.63 13.17
N THR A 147 -13.50 6.63 13.94
CA THR A 147 -13.46 5.23 13.51
C THR A 147 -14.55 4.99 12.48
N VAL A 148 -14.21 4.27 11.41
CA VAL A 148 -15.16 3.77 10.42
C VAL A 148 -15.12 2.25 10.46
N THR A 149 -16.30 1.64 10.58
CA THR A 149 -16.49 0.18 10.55
C THR A 149 -17.55 -0.15 9.51
N LEU A 150 -17.25 -1.09 8.62
CA LEU A 150 -18.06 -1.41 7.45
C LEU A 150 -18.22 -2.93 7.31
N LYS A 151 -19.38 -3.32 6.77
CA LYS A 151 -19.62 -4.61 6.14
C LYS A 151 -20.15 -4.33 4.73
N ALA A 152 -19.76 -5.13 3.74
CA ALA A 152 -20.43 -5.12 2.45
C ALA A 152 -20.78 -6.53 1.98
N ASN A 153 -21.72 -6.59 1.03
CA ASN A 153 -22.06 -7.79 0.28
C ASN A 153 -21.89 -7.48 -1.21
N ARG A 154 -21.53 -8.49 -2.01
CA ARG A 154 -21.38 -8.34 -3.46
C ARG A 154 -22.74 -8.02 -4.10
N VAL A 155 -22.72 -7.23 -5.17
CA VAL A 155 -23.85 -6.94 -6.07
C VAL A 155 -23.90 -7.94 -7.22
#